data_AF-A0A7Z9M856-F1
#
_entry.id   AF-A0A7Z9M856-F1
#
_cell.length_a   1.000
_cell.length_b   1.000
_cell.length_c   1.000
_cell.angle_alpha   90.00
_cell.angle_beta   90.00
_cell.angle_gamma   90.00
#
_symmetry.space_group_name_H-M   'P 1'
#
loop_
_entity.id
_entity.type
_entity.pdbx_description
1 polymer ?
#
loop_
_entity_poly.entity_id
_entity_poly.type
_entity_poly.pdbx_seq_one_letter_code
_entity_poly.pdbx_strand_id
1 'polypeptide(L)' 'MNAKFAIVGSGPAGMYAADALLKSAPGCSVDVFEKYPAPYGLIRYGVAPDHYKTRNTSRQFARTFEENTV' A
#
# COMPACT_ATOMS: atom_id res chain seq x y z
N MET A 1 -11.46 -13.18 -16.21
CA MET A 1 -11.03 -11.82 -16.62
C MET A 1 -10.02 -11.35 -15.61
N ASN A 2 -8.79 -11.01 -16.03
CA ASN A 2 -7.82 -10.37 -15.12
C ASN A 2 -8.16 -8.87 -15.03
N ALA A 3 -8.83 -8.48 -13.95
CA ALA A 3 -9.07 -7.07 -13.65
C ALA A 3 -7.74 -6.38 -13.32
N LYS A 4 -7.55 -5.16 -13.84
CA LYS A 4 -6.36 -4.34 -13.56
C LYS A 4 -6.80 -3.05 -12.88
N PHE A 5 -6.19 -2.74 -11.75
CA PHE A 5 -6.46 -1.53 -10.98
C PHE A 5 -5.22 -0.66 -10.91
N ALA A 6 -5.42 0.66 -10.95
CA ALA A 6 -4.39 1.64 -10.70
C ALA A 6 -4.76 2.44 -9.45
N ILE A 7 -3.84 2.55 -8.50
CA ILE A 7 -3.98 3.35 -7.30
C ILE A 7 -2.97 4.49 -7.38
N VAL A 8 -3.43 5.73 -7.23
CA VAL A 8 -2.57 6.92 -7.20
C VAL A 8 -2.43 7.38 -5.75
N GLY A 9 -1.24 7.16 -5.19
CA GLY A 9 -0.86 7.45 -3.80
C GLY A 9 -0.65 6.17 -2.98
N SER A 10 0.55 6.01 -2.42
CA SER A 10 0.95 4.86 -1.61
C SER A 10 0.73 5.05 -0.10
N GLY A 11 -0.07 6.05 0.29
CA GLY A 11 -0.46 6.27 1.69
C GLY A 11 -1.38 5.17 2.23
N PRO A 12 -1.79 5.26 3.50
CA PRO A 12 -2.64 4.24 4.15
C PRO A 12 -3.90 3.89 3.35
N ALA A 13 -4.61 4.89 2.84
CA ALA A 13 -5.82 4.68 2.05
C ALA A 13 -5.56 3.82 0.80
N GLY A 14 -4.51 4.15 0.04
CA GLY A 14 -4.12 3.40 -1.15
C GLY A 14 -3.70 1.96 -0.82
N MET A 15 -2.91 1.79 0.23
CA MET A 15 -2.45 0.45 0.63
C MET A 15 -3.57 -0.44 1.17
N TYR A 16 -4.53 0.12 1.92
CA TYR A 16 -5.72 -0.63 2.35
C TYR A 16 -6.62 -1.00 1.17
N ALA A 17 -6.78 -0.11 0.19
CA ALA A 17 -7.53 -0.42 -1.02
C ALA A 17 -6.85 -1.55 -1.83
N ALA A 18 -5.52 -1.51 -1.98
CA ALA A 18 -4.76 -2.57 -2.65
C ALA A 18 -4.98 -3.93 -1.98
N ASP A 19 -4.81 -3.99 -0.66
CA ASP A 19 -5.02 -5.22 0.14
C ASP A 19 -6.45 -5.76 0.00
N ALA A 20 -7.45 -4.88 0.03
CA ALA A 20 -8.85 -5.26 -0.14
C ALA A 20 -9.15 -5.80 -1.55
N LEU A 21 -8.61 -5.16 -2.60
CA LEU A 21 -8.80 -5.59 -3.98
C LEU A 21 -8.18 -6.96 -4.24
N LEU A 22 -6.92 -7.16 -3.81
CA LEU A 22 -6.20 -8.42 -3.99
C LEU A 22 -6.91 -9.59 -3.30
N LYS A 23 -7.53 -9.36 -2.14
CA LYS A 23 -8.33 -10.36 -1.41
C LYS A 23 -9.69 -10.63 -2.07
N SER A 24 -10.33 -9.59 -2.61
CA SER A 24 -11.70 -9.68 -3.11
C SER A 24 -11.80 -10.14 -4.57
N ALA A 25 -10.74 -9.94 -5.35
CA ALA A 25 -10.67 -10.28 -6.76
C ALA A 25 -9.42 -11.13 -7.07
N PRO A 26 -9.47 -12.46 -6.83
CA PRO A 26 -8.38 -13.35 -7.15
C PRO A 26 -7.96 -13.24 -8.62
N GLY A 27 -6.65 -13.09 -8.87
CA GLY A 27 -6.08 -12.92 -10.21
C GLY A 27 -6.13 -11.49 -10.76
N CYS A 28 -6.60 -10.51 -9.98
CA CYS A 28 -6.43 -9.10 -10.36
C CYS A 28 -4.98 -8.63 -10.19
N SER A 29 -4.60 -7.58 -10.92
CA SER A 29 -3.33 -6.87 -10.74
C SER A 29 -3.59 -5.46 -10.23
N VAL A 30 -2.72 -4.96 -9.35
CA VAL A 30 -2.82 -3.61 -8.78
C VAL A 30 -1.48 -2.90 -8.95
N ASP A 31 -1.48 -1.82 -9.71
CA ASP A 31 -0.33 -0.92 -9.84
C ASP A 31 -0.50 0.28 -8.90
N VAL A 32 0.51 0.57 -8.09
CA VAL A 32 0.50 1.71 -7.15
C VAL A 32 1.50 2.76 -7.62
N PHE A 33 1.00 3.95 -7.94
CA PHE A 33 1.80 5.10 -8.37
C PHE A 33 2.02 6.04 -7.20
N GLU A 34 3.26 6.43 -6.96
CA GLU A 34 3.63 7.35 -5.90
C GLU A 34 4.50 8.49 -6.44
N LYS A 35 4.23 9.71 -5.97
CA LYS A 35 4.97 10.91 -6.33
C LYS A 35 6.30 11.00 -5.56
N TYR A 36 6.31 10.57 -4.29
CA TYR A 36 7.50 10.62 -3.44
C TYR A 36 8.41 9.39 -3.64
N PRO A 37 9.74 9.53 -3.44
CA PRO A 37 10.67 8.41 -3.63
C PRO A 37 10.44 7.21 -2.70
N ALA A 38 9.82 7.42 -1.54
CA ALA A 38 9.53 6.36 -0.59
C ALA A 38 8.02 6.28 -0.31
N PRO A 39 7.46 5.06 -0.16
CA PRO A 39 6.03 4.87 -0.02
C PRO A 39 5.51 5.21 1.38
N TYR A 40 4.22 4.97 1.59
CA TYR A 40 3.49 5.03 2.87
C TYR A 40 3.00 6.42 3.30
N GLY A 41 3.24 7.46 2.50
CA GLY A 41 2.67 8.79 2.70
C GLY A 41 2.84 9.30 4.13
N LEU A 42 1.75 9.70 4.79
CA LEU A 42 1.79 10.27 6.14
C LEU A 42 2.32 9.31 7.21
N ILE A 43 2.28 7.99 7.02
CA ILE A 43 2.93 7.05 7.97
C ILE A 43 4.44 7.32 8.02
N ARG A 44 5.04 7.67 6.88
CA ARG A 44 6.45 8.02 6.77
C ARG A 44 6.70 9.50 7.06
N TYR A 45 5.90 10.37 6.46
CA TYR A 45 6.17 11.81 6.39
C TYR A 45 5.37 12.67 7.37
N GLY A 46 4.37 12.12 8.05
CA GLY A 46 3.47 12.87 8.94
C GLY A 46 3.48 12.40 10.40
N VAL A 47 3.49 11.09 10.64
CA VAL A 47 3.48 10.54 11.99
C VAL A 47 4.76 10.94 12.71
N ALA A 48 4.61 11.58 13.87
CA ALA A 48 5.72 12.02 14.69
C ALA A 48 6.65 10.86 15.09
N PRO A 49 7.96 11.10 15.24
CA PRO A 49 8.96 10.03 15.39
C PRO A 49 8.82 9.22 16.68
N ASP A 50 8.24 9.79 17.72
CA ASP A 50 7.92 9.16 19.01
C ASP A 50 6.66 8.26 18.96
N HIS A 51 5.87 8.32 17.89
CA HIS A 51 4.65 7.55 17.71
C HIS A 51 4.89 6.22 16.97
N TYR A 52 5.80 5.40 17.51
CA TYR A 52 6.25 4.14 16.89
C TYR A 52 5.12 3.16 16.58
N LYS A 53 4.09 3.08 17.44
CA LYS A 53 2.95 2.16 17.25
C LYS A 53 2.22 2.43 15.94
N THR A 54 1.95 3.71 15.64
CA THR A 54 1.29 4.11 14.39
C THR A 54 2.20 3.93 13.18
N ARG A 55 3.52 4.13 13.33
CA ARG A 55 4.49 3.89 12.25
C ARG A 55 4.62 2.42 11.86
N ASN A 56 4.37 1.48 12.78
CA ASN A 56 4.48 0.04 12.52
C ASN A 56 3.49 -0.50 11.47
N THR A 57 2.42 0.22 11.16
CA THR A 57 1.47 -0.16 10.09
C THR A 57 2.16 -0.31 8.73
N SER A 58 3.30 0.37 8.50
CA SER A 58 4.14 0.19 7.31
C SER A 58 4.57 -1.26 7.08
N ARG A 59 4.75 -2.07 8.13
CA ARG A 59 5.08 -3.50 8.01
C ARG A 59 3.93 -4.32 7.41
N GLN A 60 2.69 -3.94 7.69
CA GLN A 60 1.53 -4.59 7.07
C GLN A 60 1.51 -4.32 5.57
N PHE A 61 1.77 -3.06 5.17
CA PHE A 61 1.77 -2.64 3.77
C PHE A 61 2.92 -3.26 2.97
N ALA A 62 4.07 -3.50 3.59
CA ALA A 62 5.18 -4.21 2.95
C ALA A 62 4.77 -5.60 2.45
N ARG A 63 3.99 -6.35 3.23
CA ARG A 63 3.48 -7.68 2.82
C ARG A 63 2.61 -7.62 1.57
N THR A 64 1.79 -6.58 1.43
CA THR A 64 0.94 -6.37 0.24
C THR A 64 1.77 -6.20 -1.03
N PHE A 65 2.98 -5.63 -0.95
CA PHE A 65 3.91 -5.53 -2.08
C PHE A 65 4.67 -6.84 -2.34
N GLU A 66 5.07 -7.54 -1.29
CA GLU A 66 5.85 -8.79 -1.39
C GLU A 66 5.02 -9.94 -2.00
N GLU A 67 3.71 -9.97 -1.76
CA GLU A 67 2.84 -11.08 -2.20
C GLU A 67 2.55 -11.11 -3.71
N ASN A 68 2.94 -10.11 -4.51
CA ASN A 68 2.55 -10.02 -5.92
C ASN A 68 3.63 -9.53 -6.90
N THR A 69 4.91 -9.72 -6.59
CA THR A 69 5.97 -9.54 -7.61
C THR A 69 6.07 -10.82 -8.44
N VAL A 70 5.34 -10.87 -9.56
CA VAL A 70 5.55 -11.84 -10.65
C VAL A 70 5.60 -11.10 -11.98
#